data_AF-U1X4P8-F1
#
_entry.id   AF-U1X4P8-F1
#
_cell.length_a   1.000
_cell.length_b   1.000
_cell.length_c   1.000
_cell.angle_alpha   90.00
_cell.angle_beta   90.00
_cell.angle_gamma   90.00
#
_symmetry.space_group_name_H-M   'P 1'
#
loop_
_entity.id
_entity.type
_entity.pdbx_description
1 polymer ?
#
loop_
_entity_poly.entity_id
_entity_poly.type
_entity_poly.pdbx_seq_one_letter_code
_entity_poly.pdbx_strand_id
1 'polypeptide(L)'
;MEDIMIKIDRDGEAYWSETVDLGVLGKFNSIFINLDGCDITGATDDMSQEEKIEKATKYYGNRFKELEANVGFINEQFLMWIITHLCDIEYPFWEFGDEDKGSEDYPDYIVKEEIKKFEDENGQLNHDPYNPSPIYKEIQEYNAYTNKDNLSSYEMIAKYLPVLNFKKLVDTIRADSIDTYEDNISFQVSSEVCGGMLLCATYGTIYANNELEVTHNC
;
A
#
# COMPACT_ATOMS: atom_id res chain seq x y z
N MET A 1 -17.41 -12.33 28.90
CA MET A 1 -17.54 -11.08 28.16
C MET A 1 -16.36 -11.05 27.23
N GLU A 2 -16.59 -11.06 25.92
CA GLU A 2 -15.55 -10.60 24.99
C GLU A 2 -15.25 -9.15 25.36
N ASP A 3 -13.97 -8.77 25.40
CA ASP A 3 -13.60 -7.38 25.66
C ASP A 3 -14.14 -6.52 24.51
N ILE A 4 -14.89 -5.47 24.85
CA ILE A 4 -15.41 -4.51 23.86
C ILE A 4 -14.21 -3.73 23.31
N MET A 5 -13.90 -3.97 22.04
CA MET A 5 -12.77 -3.35 21.35
C MET A 5 -13.13 -2.02 20.70
N ILE A 6 -14.42 -1.74 20.49
CA ILE A 6 -14.86 -0.47 19.91
C ILE A 6 -15.09 0.55 21.02
N LYS A 7 -14.41 1.70 20.92
CA LYS A 7 -14.55 2.84 21.83
C LYS A 7 -15.26 3.98 21.12
N ILE A 8 -16.16 4.66 21.82
CA ILE A 8 -16.81 5.88 21.34
C ILE A 8 -16.11 7.08 21.97
N ASP A 9 -15.75 8.06 21.17
CA ASP A 9 -15.14 9.29 21.66
C ASP A 9 -16.20 10.31 22.12
N ARG A 10 -15.78 11.57 22.34
CA ARG A 10 -16.68 12.63 22.82
C ARG A 10 -17.58 13.20 21.72
N ASP A 11 -17.17 13.05 20.46
CA ASP A 11 -17.88 13.54 19.30
C ASP A 11 -18.85 12.47 18.74
N GLY A 12 -18.81 11.26 19.32
CA GLY A 12 -19.68 10.14 18.99
C GLY A 12 -19.08 9.18 17.96
N GLU A 13 -17.83 9.40 17.58
CA GLU A 13 -17.12 8.60 16.60
C GLU A 13 -16.60 7.30 17.23
N ALA A 14 -16.69 6.21 16.47
CA ALA A 14 -16.34 4.88 16.95
C ALA A 14 -15.00 4.43 16.41
N TYR A 15 -14.16 3.88 17.28
CA TYR A 15 -12.78 3.52 16.97
C TYR A 15 -12.43 2.14 17.50
N TRP A 16 -11.68 1.38 16.71
CA TRP A 16 -11.12 0.11 17.15
C TRP A 16 -9.91 0.34 18.05
N SER A 17 -9.85 -0.33 19.19
CA SER A 17 -8.84 -0.06 20.23
C SER A 17 -7.53 -0.80 20.09
N GLU A 18 -7.48 -1.83 19.24
CA GLU A 18 -6.30 -2.67 19.06
C GLU A 18 -5.57 -2.33 17.76
N THR A 19 -4.29 -2.66 17.69
CA THR A 19 -3.54 -2.57 16.44
C THR A 19 -3.98 -3.67 15.47
N VAL A 20 -4.10 -3.34 14.19
CA VAL A 20 -4.27 -4.33 13.10
C VAL A 20 -2.99 -4.32 12.25
N ASP A 21 -2.34 -5.48 12.12
CA ASP A 21 -1.06 -5.62 11.39
C ASP A 21 -1.30 -6.21 9.99
N LEU A 22 -1.25 -5.35 8.98
CA LEU A 22 -1.42 -5.76 7.58
C LEU A 22 -0.07 -5.86 6.85
N GLY A 23 1.01 -6.20 7.56
CA GLY A 23 2.30 -6.54 6.96
C GLY A 23 2.94 -5.36 6.23
N VAL A 24 3.08 -5.43 4.90
CA VAL A 24 3.74 -4.37 4.12
C VAL A 24 2.93 -3.07 4.10
N LEU A 25 1.61 -3.14 4.30
CA LEU A 25 0.76 -1.96 4.47
C LEU A 25 1.00 -1.27 5.83
N GLY A 26 1.60 -1.99 6.77
CA GLY A 26 1.97 -1.49 8.09
C GLY A 26 0.99 -1.85 9.21
N LYS A 27 1.22 -1.21 10.36
CA LYS A 27 0.46 -1.42 11.60
C LYS A 27 -0.50 -0.27 11.83
N PHE A 28 -1.78 -0.53 11.68
CA PHE A 28 -2.83 0.48 11.82
C PHE A 28 -3.24 0.63 13.27
N ASN A 29 -3.18 1.87 13.75
CA ASN A 29 -3.64 2.26 15.10
C ASN A 29 -4.77 3.29 15.04
N SER A 30 -4.96 3.94 13.89
CA SER A 30 -6.09 4.83 13.62
C SER A 30 -7.10 4.05 12.79
N ILE A 31 -8.11 3.49 13.44
CA ILE A 31 -9.09 2.62 12.81
C ILE A 31 -10.48 3.11 13.18
N PHE A 32 -11.15 3.77 12.24
CA PHE A 32 -12.51 4.25 12.40
C PHE A 32 -13.51 3.16 12.03
N ILE A 33 -14.54 3.00 12.86
CA ILE A 33 -15.62 2.05 12.65
C ILE A 33 -16.90 2.81 12.32
N ASN A 34 -17.42 2.63 11.10
CA ASN A 34 -18.73 3.18 10.78
C ASN A 34 -19.85 2.33 11.40
N LEU A 35 -20.49 2.86 12.44
CA LEU A 35 -21.63 2.22 13.11
C LEU A 35 -22.99 2.51 12.44
N ASP A 36 -23.08 3.57 11.62
CA ASP A 36 -24.32 4.02 10.99
C ASP A 36 -24.58 3.35 9.63
N GLY A 37 -23.60 2.61 9.08
CA GLY A 37 -23.69 1.86 7.82
C GLY A 37 -23.33 0.38 7.98
N CYS A 38 -23.89 -0.29 9.00
CA CYS A 38 -23.41 -1.60 9.45
C CYS A 38 -24.46 -2.73 9.43
N ASP A 39 -25.35 -2.75 8.43
CA ASP A 39 -26.33 -3.82 8.23
C ASP A 39 -25.68 -5.22 8.23
N ILE A 40 -24.44 -5.30 7.75
CA ILE A 40 -23.64 -6.53 7.70
C ILE A 40 -23.35 -7.14 9.08
N THR A 41 -23.34 -6.31 10.13
CA THR A 41 -23.18 -6.78 11.53
C THR A 41 -24.47 -7.39 12.09
N GLY A 42 -25.57 -7.28 11.35
CA GLY A 42 -26.92 -7.62 11.79
C GLY A 42 -27.42 -6.70 12.90
N ALA A 43 -26.90 -5.48 12.98
CA ALA A 43 -27.45 -4.40 13.79
C ALA A 43 -28.69 -3.82 13.10
N THR A 44 -29.67 -3.39 13.89
CA THR A 44 -30.90 -2.75 13.40
C THR A 44 -31.14 -1.43 14.13
N ASP A 45 -31.94 -0.54 13.56
CA ASP A 45 -32.17 0.80 14.10
C ASP A 45 -32.78 0.83 15.51
N ASP A 46 -33.52 -0.22 15.88
CA ASP A 46 -34.19 -0.38 17.17
C ASP A 46 -33.28 -0.92 18.29
N MET A 47 -32.06 -1.37 17.96
CA MET A 47 -31.08 -1.83 18.94
C MET A 47 -30.46 -0.68 19.72
N SER A 48 -30.15 -0.94 20.99
CA SER A 48 -29.37 -0.01 21.81
C SER A 48 -27.96 0.17 21.25
N GLN A 49 -27.32 1.30 21.57
CA GLN A 49 -25.94 1.56 21.15
C GLN A 49 -24.96 0.47 21.64
N GLU A 50 -25.17 -0.06 22.85
CA GLU A 50 -24.36 -1.14 23.42
C GLU A 50 -24.46 -2.43 22.59
N GLU A 51 -25.69 -2.81 22.18
CA GLU A 51 -25.90 -3.97 21.30
C GLU A 51 -25.27 -3.80 19.92
N LYS A 52 -25.36 -2.59 19.34
CA LYS A 52 -24.70 -2.26 18.07
C LYS A 52 -23.19 -2.39 18.19
N ILE A 53 -22.61 -1.88 19.27
CA ILE A 53 -21.17 -1.96 19.57
C ILE A 53 -20.72 -3.41 19.75
N GLU A 54 -21.48 -4.25 20.47
CA GLU A 54 -21.14 -5.66 20.68
C GLU A 54 -21.11 -6.42 19.34
N LYS A 55 -22.14 -6.21 18.50
CA LYS A 55 -22.22 -6.83 17.17
C LYS A 55 -21.10 -6.37 16.24
N ALA A 56 -20.85 -5.07 16.17
CA ALA A 56 -19.75 -4.51 15.38
C ALA A 56 -18.39 -5.01 15.87
N THR A 57 -18.18 -5.07 17.20
CA THR A 57 -16.94 -5.58 17.81
C THR A 57 -16.67 -7.01 17.36
N LYS A 58 -17.70 -7.86 17.40
CA LYS A 58 -17.59 -9.25 16.96
C LYS A 58 -17.32 -9.38 15.47
N TYR A 59 -18.06 -8.63 14.65
CA TYR A 59 -17.90 -8.67 13.20
C TYR A 59 -16.50 -8.20 12.77
N TYR A 60 -16.12 -6.96 13.12
CA TYR A 60 -14.84 -6.39 12.73
C TYR A 60 -13.66 -7.10 13.40
N GLY A 61 -13.82 -7.59 14.63
CA GLY A 61 -12.81 -8.43 15.27
C GLY A 61 -12.54 -9.74 14.50
N ASN A 62 -13.57 -10.35 13.90
CA ASN A 62 -13.38 -11.50 13.03
C ASN A 62 -12.79 -11.10 11.67
N ARG A 63 -13.27 -9.99 11.09
CA ARG A 63 -12.79 -9.48 9.81
C ARG A 63 -11.29 -9.13 9.88
N PHE A 64 -10.84 -8.39 10.89
CA PHE A 64 -9.43 -8.04 11.06
C PHE A 64 -8.55 -9.27 11.27
N LYS A 65 -8.95 -10.24 12.10
CA LYS A 65 -8.21 -11.51 12.26
C LYS A 65 -8.08 -12.28 10.95
N GLU A 66 -9.13 -12.25 10.14
CA GLU A 66 -9.14 -12.92 8.84
C GLU A 66 -8.26 -12.17 7.82
N LEU A 67 -8.23 -10.85 7.83
CA LEU A 67 -7.27 -10.05 7.07
C LEU A 67 -5.82 -10.34 7.47
N GLU A 68 -5.52 -10.37 8.77
CA GLU A 68 -4.19 -10.70 9.29
C GLU A 68 -3.75 -12.12 8.88
N ALA A 69 -4.68 -13.08 8.87
CA ALA A 69 -4.42 -14.44 8.41
C ALA A 69 -4.17 -14.53 6.88
N ASN A 70 -4.71 -13.59 6.09
CA ASN A 70 -4.58 -13.52 4.64
C ASN A 70 -3.61 -12.43 4.16
N VAL A 71 -2.81 -11.87 5.07
CA VAL A 71 -1.93 -10.71 4.80
C VAL A 71 -0.99 -10.92 3.62
N GLY A 72 -0.50 -12.15 3.39
CA GLY A 72 0.36 -12.46 2.25
C GLY A 72 -0.33 -12.23 0.89
N PHE A 73 -1.62 -12.57 0.79
CA PHE A 73 -2.40 -12.37 -0.43
C PHE A 73 -2.70 -10.88 -0.68
N ILE A 74 -3.04 -10.14 0.37
CA ILE A 74 -3.30 -8.70 0.29
C ILE A 74 -2.02 -7.95 -0.07
N ASN A 75 -0.90 -8.28 0.60
CA ASN A 75 0.40 -7.67 0.34
C ASN A 75 0.85 -7.92 -1.09
N GLU A 76 0.69 -9.14 -1.61
CA GLU A 76 1.09 -9.43 -2.99
C GLU A 76 0.27 -8.62 -4.00
N GLN A 77 -1.04 -8.46 -3.81
CA GLN A 77 -1.86 -7.59 -4.66
C GLN A 77 -1.38 -6.13 -4.60
N PHE A 78 -1.07 -5.62 -3.41
CA PHE A 78 -0.57 -4.25 -3.24
C PHE A 78 0.80 -4.03 -3.88
N LEU A 79 1.72 -4.98 -3.69
CA LEU A 79 3.05 -4.92 -4.29
C LEU A 79 2.98 -5.04 -5.81
N MET A 80 2.10 -5.89 -6.34
CA MET A 80 1.84 -5.97 -7.77
C MET A 80 1.29 -4.65 -8.31
N TRP A 81 0.40 -3.99 -7.59
CA TRP A 81 -0.08 -2.65 -7.94
C TRP A 81 1.07 -1.63 -8.00
N ILE A 82 1.99 -1.62 -7.04
CA ILE A 82 3.19 -0.75 -7.07
C ILE A 82 4.00 -1.02 -8.35
N ILE A 83 4.25 -2.29 -8.67
CA ILE A 83 5.04 -2.67 -9.85
C ILE A 83 4.35 -2.20 -11.13
N THR A 84 3.05 -2.47 -11.28
CA THR A 84 2.29 -2.04 -12.47
C THR A 84 2.27 -0.53 -12.58
N HIS A 85 2.09 0.17 -11.46
CA HIS A 85 2.08 1.62 -11.45
C HIS A 85 3.44 2.20 -11.89
N LEU A 86 4.56 1.71 -11.31
CA LEU A 86 5.91 2.10 -11.74
C LEU A 86 6.15 1.87 -13.24
N CYS A 87 5.57 0.81 -13.82
CA CYS A 87 5.69 0.51 -15.25
C CYS A 87 4.83 1.43 -16.14
N ASP A 88 3.67 1.88 -15.64
CA ASP A 88 2.69 2.64 -16.43
C ASP A 88 3.06 4.10 -16.63
N ILE A 89 3.75 4.72 -15.65
CA ILE A 89 3.98 6.18 -15.65
C ILE A 89 5.37 6.61 -16.11
N GLU A 90 6.26 5.68 -16.53
CA GLU A 90 7.67 5.93 -16.91
C GLU A 90 8.39 6.93 -15.98
N TYR A 91 8.01 6.96 -14.71
CA TYR A 91 8.42 7.99 -13.76
C TYR A 91 9.88 7.77 -13.36
N PRO A 92 10.79 8.74 -13.48
CA PRO A 92 12.20 8.52 -13.19
C PRO A 92 12.44 8.45 -11.67
N PHE A 93 12.04 7.35 -11.01
CA PHE A 93 12.11 7.18 -9.55
C PHE A 93 13.54 7.31 -8.98
N TRP A 94 14.55 7.29 -9.83
CA TRP A 94 15.96 7.53 -9.52
C TRP A 94 16.37 9.01 -9.48
N GLU A 95 15.57 9.92 -10.04
CA GLU A 95 15.86 11.37 -10.06
C GLU A 95 15.47 12.08 -8.77
N PHE A 96 14.54 11.50 -7.99
CA PHE A 96 13.97 12.14 -6.82
C PHE A 96 14.74 11.78 -5.55
N GLY A 97 15.93 12.36 -5.41
CA GLY A 97 16.62 12.46 -4.12
C GLY A 97 16.01 13.53 -3.22
N ASP A 98 16.42 13.54 -1.94
CA ASP A 98 16.14 14.61 -0.97
C ASP A 98 16.57 15.96 -1.58
N GLU A 99 15.68 16.72 -2.23
CA GLU A 99 16.01 17.99 -2.91
C GLU A 99 16.70 18.99 -1.96
N ASP A 100 16.45 18.84 -0.66
CA ASP A 100 17.01 19.66 0.43
C ASP A 100 18.50 19.42 0.72
N LYS A 101 19.11 18.39 0.11
CA LYS A 101 20.54 18.14 0.21
C LYS A 101 21.04 17.90 -1.19
N GLY A 102 21.88 18.78 -1.72
CA GLY A 102 22.56 18.64 -3.02
C GLY A 102 23.42 17.38 -3.13
N SER A 103 22.76 16.23 -3.08
CA SER A 103 23.27 14.88 -3.12
C SER A 103 23.54 14.56 -4.57
N GLU A 104 24.80 14.38 -4.91
CA GLU A 104 25.23 13.81 -6.20
C GLU A 104 24.91 12.30 -6.29
N ASP A 105 24.32 11.71 -5.25
CA ASP A 105 24.01 10.28 -5.15
C ASP A 105 22.52 9.98 -5.30
N TYR A 106 22.24 8.85 -5.94
CA TYR A 106 20.89 8.28 -6.10
C TYR A 106 20.20 7.99 -4.75
N PRO A 107 18.85 7.96 -4.72
CA PRO A 107 18.10 7.49 -3.57
C PRO A 107 18.56 6.10 -3.10
N ASP A 108 18.44 5.81 -1.81
CA ASP A 108 19.07 4.63 -1.22
C ASP A 108 18.39 3.29 -1.60
N TYR A 109 17.17 3.36 -2.14
CA TYR A 109 16.45 2.25 -2.76
C TYR A 109 16.89 2.00 -4.21
N ILE A 110 17.82 2.79 -4.75
CA ILE A 110 18.49 2.51 -6.04
C ILE A 110 19.74 1.67 -5.79
N VAL A 111 19.88 0.59 -6.54
CA VAL A 111 21.11 -0.21 -6.56
C VAL A 111 22.13 0.48 -7.46
N LYS A 112 23.08 1.18 -6.84
CA LYS A 112 24.07 2.04 -7.52
C LYS A 112 24.88 1.29 -8.59
N GLU A 113 25.26 0.04 -8.34
CA GLU A 113 26.02 -0.78 -9.28
C GLU A 113 25.20 -1.16 -10.53
N GLU A 114 23.88 -1.28 -10.38
CA GLU A 114 22.97 -1.64 -11.46
C GLU A 114 22.62 -0.42 -12.31
N ILE A 115 22.31 0.72 -11.69
CA ILE A 115 21.93 1.94 -12.43
C ILE A 115 23.09 2.52 -13.25
N LYS A 116 24.33 2.38 -12.75
CA LYS A 116 25.54 2.81 -13.46
C LYS A 116 25.75 2.17 -14.83
N LYS A 117 25.13 1.02 -15.09
CA LYS A 117 25.17 0.36 -16.40
C LYS A 117 24.45 1.17 -17.49
N PHE A 118 23.61 2.12 -17.09
CA PHE A 118 22.80 2.97 -17.95
C PHE A 118 23.36 4.40 -18.07
N GLU A 119 24.43 4.73 -17.35
CA GLU A 119 25.11 6.02 -17.44
C GLU A 119 25.97 6.11 -18.71
N ASP A 120 26.08 7.31 -19.26
CA ASP A 120 27.02 7.63 -20.34
C ASP A 120 28.48 7.80 -19.83
N GLU A 121 29.39 8.18 -20.72
CA GLU A 121 30.81 8.40 -20.38
C GLU A 121 31.05 9.55 -19.38
N ASN A 122 30.05 10.40 -19.14
CA ASN A 122 30.07 11.50 -18.19
C ASN A 122 29.32 11.17 -16.89
N GLY A 123 28.79 9.95 -16.75
CA GLY A 123 28.00 9.55 -15.57
C GLY A 123 26.54 10.02 -15.63
N GLN A 124 26.03 10.45 -16.79
CA GLN A 124 24.65 10.94 -16.93
C GLN A 124 23.73 9.84 -17.43
N LEU A 125 22.57 9.69 -16.79
CA LEU A 125 21.47 8.88 -17.31
C LEU A 125 20.79 9.63 -18.45
N ASN A 126 20.79 9.04 -19.64
CA ASN A 126 20.06 9.58 -20.77
C ASN A 126 18.58 9.16 -20.66
N HIS A 127 17.77 9.99 -20.01
CA HIS A 127 16.33 9.83 -19.96
C HIS A 127 15.67 10.81 -20.94
N ASP A 128 14.90 10.26 -21.88
CA ASP A 128 14.00 11.04 -22.74
C ASP A 128 12.60 10.96 -22.12
N PRO A 129 11.97 12.08 -21.72
CA PRO A 129 10.63 12.07 -21.14
C PRO A 129 9.54 11.64 -22.12
N TYR A 130 9.88 11.46 -23.41
CA TYR A 130 8.95 11.01 -24.45
C TYR A 130 9.23 9.59 -24.95
N ASN A 131 10.24 8.90 -24.41
CA ASN A 131 10.56 7.52 -24.78
C ASN A 131 10.86 6.65 -23.55
N PRO A 132 10.44 5.38 -23.55
CA PRO A 132 10.72 4.47 -22.46
C PRO A 132 12.21 4.38 -22.15
N SER A 133 12.58 4.65 -20.89
CA SER A 133 13.96 4.48 -20.44
C SER A 133 14.41 3.03 -20.63
N PRO A 134 15.65 2.78 -21.10
CA PRO A 134 16.21 1.43 -21.18
C PRO A 134 16.16 0.66 -19.85
N ILE A 135 16.09 1.37 -18.71
CA ILE A 135 15.91 0.80 -17.37
C ILE A 135 14.60 0.01 -17.26
N TYR A 136 13.52 0.48 -17.89
CA TYR A 136 12.20 -0.16 -17.84
C TYR A 136 11.97 -1.24 -18.88
N LYS A 137 12.85 -1.32 -19.88
CA LYS A 137 12.62 -2.11 -21.09
C LYS A 137 12.27 -3.57 -20.78
N GLU A 138 13.03 -4.21 -19.91
CA GLU A 138 12.83 -5.64 -19.62
C GLU A 138 11.51 -5.91 -18.88
N ILE A 139 11.13 -5.07 -17.90
CA ILE A 139 9.89 -5.24 -17.14
C ILE A 139 8.65 -4.88 -17.98
N GLN A 140 8.76 -3.89 -18.88
CA GLN A 140 7.71 -3.55 -19.84
C GLN A 140 7.51 -4.67 -20.87
N GLU A 141 8.59 -5.24 -21.41
CA GLU A 141 8.52 -6.41 -22.32
C GLU A 141 7.97 -7.65 -21.62
N TYR A 142 8.28 -7.84 -20.33
CA TYR A 142 7.70 -8.91 -19.52
C TYR A 142 6.19 -8.72 -19.32
N ASN A 143 5.74 -7.48 -19.17
CA ASN A 143 4.37 -7.08 -18.87
C ASN A 143 3.88 -7.65 -17.52
N ALA A 144 4.23 -6.94 -16.45
CA ALA A 144 3.87 -7.25 -15.06
C ALA A 144 2.37 -7.53 -14.86
N TYR A 145 1.50 -6.82 -15.60
CA TYR A 145 0.05 -7.00 -15.52
C TYR A 145 -0.40 -8.42 -15.87
N THR A 146 0.26 -9.06 -16.84
CA THR A 146 -0.08 -10.43 -17.26
C THR A 146 0.55 -11.51 -16.38
N ASN A 147 1.65 -11.18 -15.70
CA ASN A 147 2.47 -12.06 -14.87
C ASN A 147 2.51 -13.53 -15.36
N LYS A 148 2.84 -13.73 -16.64
CA LYS A 148 2.71 -15.02 -17.33
C LYS A 148 3.51 -16.17 -16.69
N ASP A 149 4.58 -15.83 -15.96
CA ASP A 149 5.46 -16.79 -15.31
C ASP A 149 5.03 -17.07 -13.84
N ASN A 150 3.95 -16.44 -13.35
CA ASN A 150 3.44 -16.52 -11.97
C ASN A 150 4.53 -16.23 -10.93
N LEU A 151 5.33 -15.19 -11.17
CA LEU A 151 6.36 -14.75 -10.23
C LEU A 151 5.74 -13.95 -9.09
N SER A 152 6.30 -14.03 -7.89
CA SER A 152 6.02 -13.03 -6.86
C SER A 152 6.55 -11.66 -7.28
N SER A 153 6.00 -10.61 -6.69
CA SER A 153 6.40 -9.22 -6.85
C SER A 153 7.91 -9.01 -6.66
N TYR A 154 8.49 -9.61 -5.60
CA TYR A 154 9.93 -9.56 -5.35
C TYR A 154 10.77 -10.29 -6.41
N GLU A 155 10.33 -11.46 -6.88
CA GLU A 155 11.02 -12.19 -7.96
C GLU A 155 10.96 -11.43 -9.28
N MET A 156 9.83 -10.77 -9.56
CA MET A 156 9.63 -9.97 -10.75
C MET A 156 10.61 -8.78 -10.79
N ILE A 157 10.69 -8.00 -9.71
CA ILE A 157 11.63 -6.87 -9.64
C ILE A 157 13.08 -7.37 -9.69
N ALA A 158 13.43 -8.41 -8.93
CA ALA A 158 14.79 -8.95 -8.93
C ALA A 158 15.24 -9.42 -10.33
N LYS A 159 14.31 -9.92 -11.14
CA LYS A 159 14.59 -10.43 -12.49
C LYS A 159 14.58 -9.35 -13.57
N TYR A 160 13.65 -8.40 -13.50
CA TYR A 160 13.35 -7.49 -14.62
C TYR A 160 13.58 -6.00 -14.32
N LEU A 161 13.80 -5.63 -13.05
CA LEU A 161 14.13 -4.25 -12.66
C LEU A 161 15.15 -4.24 -11.50
N PRO A 162 16.35 -4.84 -11.68
CA PRO A 162 17.34 -5.00 -10.59
C PRO A 162 17.93 -3.66 -10.10
N VAL A 163 17.72 -2.57 -10.83
CA VAL A 163 18.04 -1.20 -10.40
C VAL A 163 17.26 -0.82 -9.14
N LEU A 164 16.07 -1.38 -8.92
CA LEU A 164 15.23 -1.08 -7.77
C LEU A 164 15.47 -2.09 -6.63
N ASN A 165 15.96 -1.61 -5.50
CA ASN A 165 15.89 -2.35 -4.24
C ASN A 165 14.46 -2.29 -3.70
N PHE A 166 13.61 -3.19 -4.20
CA PHE A 166 12.18 -3.17 -3.90
C PHE A 166 11.89 -3.29 -2.41
N LYS A 167 12.67 -4.11 -1.69
CA LYS A 167 12.52 -4.24 -0.24
C LYS A 167 12.73 -2.91 0.48
N LYS A 168 13.78 -2.16 0.12
CA LYS A 168 14.01 -0.85 0.73
C LYS A 168 12.88 0.13 0.46
N LEU A 169 12.36 0.15 -0.77
CA LEU A 169 11.20 0.97 -1.12
C LEU A 169 9.97 0.57 -0.30
N VAL A 170 9.68 -0.73 -0.19
CA VAL A 170 8.54 -1.23 0.57
C VAL A 170 8.67 -0.94 2.07
N ASP A 171 9.90 -1.01 2.62
CA ASP A 171 10.17 -0.71 4.03
C ASP A 171 9.94 0.77 4.38
N THR A 172 9.72 1.67 3.40
CA THR A 172 9.36 3.07 3.66
C THR A 172 7.85 3.31 3.80
N ILE A 173 7.02 2.32 3.48
CA ILE A 173 5.56 2.42 3.60
C ILE A 173 5.18 2.52 5.08
N ARG A 174 4.30 3.47 5.40
CA ARG A 174 3.70 3.62 6.72
C ARG A 174 2.18 3.58 6.64
N ALA A 175 1.59 2.93 7.63
CA ALA A 175 0.15 2.93 7.85
C ALA A 175 -0.30 4.31 8.36
N ASP A 176 -1.35 4.87 7.74
CA ASP A 176 -1.99 6.10 8.22
C ASP A 176 -3.29 5.75 8.96
N SER A 177 -4.31 5.28 8.23
CA SER A 177 -5.63 4.98 8.81
C SER A 177 -6.35 3.83 8.11
N ILE A 178 -7.31 3.24 8.82
CA ILE A 178 -8.36 2.39 8.26
C ILE A 178 -9.70 3.05 8.55
N ASP A 179 -10.59 3.02 7.58
CA ASP A 179 -12.00 3.35 7.72
C ASP A 179 -12.84 2.13 7.29
N THR A 180 -13.80 1.73 8.11
CA THR A 180 -14.71 0.64 7.74
C THR A 180 -16.02 1.18 7.17
N TYR A 181 -16.50 0.57 6.08
CA TYR A 181 -17.81 0.87 5.51
C TYR A 181 -18.45 -0.44 5.05
N GLU A 182 -19.53 -0.87 5.72
CA GLU A 182 -20.13 -2.19 5.51
C GLU A 182 -19.07 -3.31 5.63
N ASP A 183 -18.95 -4.15 4.60
CA ASP A 183 -18.00 -5.26 4.49
C ASP A 183 -16.64 -4.85 3.89
N ASN A 184 -16.51 -3.58 3.49
CA ASN A 184 -15.30 -3.03 2.91
C ASN A 184 -14.42 -2.37 3.97
N ILE A 185 -13.11 -2.55 3.80
CA ILE A 185 -12.08 -1.94 4.64
C ILE A 185 -11.27 -1.00 3.75
N SER A 186 -11.47 0.29 3.90
CA SER A 186 -10.65 1.30 3.25
C SER A 186 -9.41 1.56 4.11
N PHE A 187 -8.24 1.66 3.48
CA PHE A 187 -7.00 2.01 4.16
C PHE A 187 -6.31 3.16 3.44
N GLN A 188 -5.52 3.89 4.21
CA GLN A 188 -4.58 4.87 3.73
C GLN A 188 -3.17 4.50 4.17
N VAL A 189 -2.24 4.49 3.22
CA VAL A 189 -0.80 4.39 3.48
C VAL A 189 -0.04 5.53 2.82
N SER A 190 1.11 5.87 3.38
CA SER A 190 1.99 6.92 2.88
C SER A 190 3.44 6.45 2.76
N SER A 191 4.24 7.22 2.04
CA SER A 191 5.71 7.15 2.02
C SER A 191 6.26 8.57 1.88
N GLU A 192 7.44 8.85 2.43
CA GLU A 192 8.15 10.12 2.18
C GLU A 192 9.09 10.04 0.97
N VAL A 193 9.14 8.88 0.31
CA VAL A 193 10.00 8.69 -0.86
C VAL A 193 9.61 9.67 -1.96
N CYS A 194 10.61 10.35 -2.52
CA CYS A 194 10.44 11.41 -3.52
C CYS A 194 9.59 12.59 -3.01
N GLY A 195 9.73 12.99 -1.74
CA GLY A 195 8.87 14.03 -1.15
C GLY A 195 7.40 13.62 -1.11
N GLY A 196 7.15 12.31 -1.02
CA GLY A 196 5.82 11.70 -1.08
C GLY A 196 5.27 11.48 -2.48
N MET A 197 6.03 11.77 -3.54
CA MET A 197 5.51 11.65 -4.91
C MET A 197 5.51 10.22 -5.47
N LEU A 198 6.35 9.31 -4.96
CA LEU A 198 6.43 7.95 -5.50
C LEU A 198 5.27 7.06 -5.04
N LEU A 199 4.82 7.29 -3.81
CA LEU A 199 3.64 6.68 -3.22
C LEU A 199 2.88 7.83 -2.53
N CYS A 200 2.33 8.75 -3.34
CA CYS A 200 1.36 9.74 -2.86
C CYS A 200 0.31 9.03 -2.00
N ALA A 201 -0.36 9.76 -1.10
CA ALA A 201 -1.40 9.21 -0.21
C ALA A 201 -2.22 8.14 -0.94
N THR A 202 -1.93 6.88 -0.61
CA THR A 202 -2.39 5.72 -1.37
C THR A 202 -3.58 5.18 -0.64
N TYR A 203 -4.72 5.19 -1.32
CA TYR A 203 -6.00 4.76 -0.79
C TYR A 203 -6.36 3.42 -1.40
N GLY A 204 -6.57 2.41 -0.57
CA GLY A 204 -7.03 1.11 -1.02
C GLY A 204 -8.35 0.72 -0.37
N THR A 205 -9.10 -0.13 -1.06
CA THR A 205 -10.28 -0.80 -0.52
C THR A 205 -10.05 -2.30 -0.59
N ILE A 206 -10.12 -2.96 0.57
CA ILE A 206 -10.12 -4.41 0.68
C ILE A 206 -11.59 -4.86 0.74
N TYR A 207 -12.03 -5.52 -0.32
CA TYR A 207 -13.37 -6.06 -0.43
C TYR A 207 -13.57 -7.29 0.46
N ALA A 208 -14.81 -7.71 0.66
CA ALA A 208 -15.16 -8.85 1.52
C ALA A 208 -14.48 -10.17 1.15
N ASN A 209 -14.07 -10.35 -0.11
CA ASN A 209 -13.33 -11.51 -0.60
C ASN A 209 -11.80 -11.35 -0.55
N ASN A 210 -11.29 -10.28 0.08
CA ASN A 210 -9.89 -9.86 0.12
C ASN A 210 -9.28 -9.42 -1.21
N GLU A 211 -10.09 -9.27 -2.25
CA GLU A 211 -9.62 -8.56 -3.44
C GLU A 211 -9.34 -7.11 -3.06
N LEU A 212 -8.27 -6.59 -3.65
CA LEU A 212 -7.77 -5.26 -3.37
C LEU A 212 -7.94 -4.38 -4.60
N GLU A 213 -8.60 -3.23 -4.40
CA GLU A 213 -8.53 -2.11 -5.33
C GLU A 213 -7.70 -0.99 -4.70
N VAL A 214 -6.73 -0.47 -5.45
CA VAL A 214 -5.86 0.61 -4.99
C VAL A 214 -5.98 1.78 -5.94
N THR A 215 -6.17 2.96 -5.37
CA THR A 215 -6.18 4.25 -6.03
C THR A 215 -5.10 5.12 -5.40
N HIS A 216 -4.41 5.91 -6.21
CA HIS A 216 -3.53 6.95 -5.71
C HIS A 216 -4.22 8.30 -5.94
N ASN A 217 -4.10 9.22 -4.98
CA ASN A 217 -4.56 10.59 -5.15
C ASN A 217 -3.34 11.48 -5.38
N CYS A 218 -3.00 11.74 -6.63
CA CYS A 218 -1.99 12.71 -7.04
C CYS A 218 -2.56 13.70 -8.05
#